data_AF-A0A2S4USS8-F1
#
_entry.id   AF-A0A2S4USS8-F1
#
_cell.length_a   1.000
_cell.length_b   1.000
_cell.length_c   1.000
_cell.angle_alpha   90.00
_cell.angle_beta   90.00
_cell.angle_gamma   90.00
#
_symmetry.space_group_name_H-M   'P 1'
#
loop_
_entity.id
_entity.type
_entity.pdbx_description
1 polymer ?
#
loop_
_entity_poly.entity_id
_entity_poly.type
_entity_poly.pdbx_seq_one_letter_code
_entity_poly.pdbx_strand_id
1 'polypeptide(L)'
;MNTGTTTGPCQQIKADLSECILKSDCVLKPPYRTPKECLQSHLDQLPAECIHLRYAFFDCKRGLLDMRKRFRGLDPSQSSTS
;
A
#
# COMPACT_ATOMS: atom_id res chain seq x y z
N MET A 1 23.72 -9.10 0.38
CA MET A 1 22.75 -8.11 0.88
C MET A 1 21.56 -8.88 1.46
N ASN A 2 21.56 -9.06 2.78
CA ASN A 2 20.54 -9.80 3.52
C ASN A 2 19.51 -8.81 4.09
N THR A 3 18.23 -8.89 3.70
CA THR A 3 17.09 -8.46 4.52
C THR A 3 15.83 -9.21 4.09
N GLY A 4 15.19 -9.91 5.04
CA GLY A 4 14.11 -10.86 4.80
C GLY A 4 12.90 -10.29 4.05
N THR A 5 12.62 -10.88 2.89
CA THR A 5 11.36 -10.71 2.18
C THR A 5 10.35 -11.69 2.79
N THR A 6 9.53 -11.21 3.72
CA THR A 6 8.18 -11.77 3.79
C THR A 6 7.54 -11.43 2.45
N THR A 7 7.53 -12.35 1.49
CA THR A 7 7.00 -12.11 0.14
C THR A 7 5.47 -12.13 0.20
N GLY A 8 4.90 -11.09 0.80
CA GLY A 8 3.47 -10.89 0.92
C GLY A 8 2.95 -9.94 -0.16
N PRO A 9 1.70 -10.09 -0.61
CA PRO A 9 1.10 -9.09 -1.46
C PRO A 9 1.07 -7.71 -0.76
N CYS A 10 1.30 -6.64 -1.53
CA CYS A 10 1.46 -5.26 -1.06
C CYS A 10 2.73 -4.96 -0.24
N GLN A 11 3.65 -5.92 -0.09
CA GLN A 11 4.91 -5.72 0.67
C GLN A 11 5.77 -4.62 0.06
N GLN A 12 5.90 -4.60 -1.27
CA GLN A 12 6.69 -3.60 -1.97
C GLN A 12 6.11 -2.19 -1.77
N ILE A 13 4.80 -2.03 -1.99
CA ILE A 13 4.11 -0.76 -1.79
C ILE A 13 4.25 -0.28 -0.34
N LYS A 14 4.23 -1.19 0.63
CA LYS A 14 4.48 -0.86 2.05
C LYS A 14 5.90 -0.35 2.27
N ALA A 15 6.90 -1.00 1.67
CA ALA A 15 8.30 -0.58 1.76
C ALA A 15 8.47 0.81 1.15
N ASP A 16 7.97 1.02 -0.06
CA ASP A 16 8.05 2.30 -0.77
C ASP A 16 7.34 3.40 0.03
N LEU A 17 6.15 3.12 0.57
CA LEU A 17 5.43 4.08 1.43
C LEU A 17 6.24 4.44 2.68
N SER A 18 6.84 3.46 3.33
CA SER A 18 7.65 3.70 4.54
C SER A 18 8.88 4.54 4.23
N GLU A 19 9.56 4.25 3.13
CA GLU A 19 10.72 5.02 2.68
C GLU A 19 10.33 6.45 2.32
N CYS A 20 9.20 6.62 1.61
CA CYS A 20 8.69 7.93 1.24
C CYS A 20 8.41 8.81 2.47
N ILE A 21 7.78 8.24 3.50
CA ILE A 21 7.51 9.00 4.74
C ILE A 21 8.80 9.32 5.48
N LEU A 22 9.78 8.41 5.52
CA LEU A 22 11.08 8.65 6.15
C LEU A 22 11.86 9.79 5.47
N LYS A 23 11.64 10.00 4.18
CA LYS A 23 12.22 11.10 3.39
C LYS A 23 11.39 12.38 3.44
N SER A 24 10.20 12.35 4.05
CA SER A 24 9.28 13.49 4.05
C SER A 24 9.61 14.51 5.14
N ASP A 25 9.23 15.76 4.90
CA ASP A 25 9.38 16.85 5.86
C ASP A 25 8.66 16.59 7.18
N CYS A 26 7.56 15.83 7.17
CA CYS A 26 6.78 15.55 8.37
C CYS A 26 7.57 14.85 9.49
N VAL A 27 8.56 14.03 9.13
CA VAL A 27 9.45 13.35 10.09
C VAL A 27 10.85 13.96 10.16
N LEU A 28 11.29 14.64 9.10
CA LEU A 28 12.63 15.24 9.01
C LEU A 28 12.70 16.66 9.60
N LYS A 29 11.58 17.38 9.70
CA LYS A 29 11.52 18.74 10.22
C LYS A 29 10.80 18.80 11.58
N PRO A 30 11.17 19.76 12.45
CA PRO A 30 10.41 20.04 13.67
C PRO A 30 8.93 20.28 13.37
N PRO A 31 7.98 19.74 14.16
CA PRO A 31 8.17 19.15 15.50
C PRO A 31 8.63 17.68 15.55
N TYR A 32 9.11 17.08 14.45
CA TYR A 32 9.54 15.67 14.34
C TYR A 32 8.43 14.71 14.76
N ARG A 33 7.61 14.31 13.79
CA ARG A 33 6.48 13.43 14.05
C ARG A 33 6.82 11.98 13.74
N THR A 34 6.05 11.07 14.33
CA THR A 34 6.18 9.66 13.94
C THR A 34 5.57 9.43 12.56
N PRO A 35 6.08 8.48 11.76
CA PRO A 35 5.50 8.14 10.45
C PRO A 35 4.00 7.82 10.53
N LYS A 36 3.56 7.24 11.65
CA LYS A 36 2.16 6.94 11.93
C LYS A 36 1.33 8.22 12.08
N GLU A 37 1.83 9.20 12.83
CA GLU A 37 1.17 10.49 13.02
C GLU A 37 1.10 11.28 11.71
N CYS A 38 2.17 11.24 10.90
CA CYS A 38 2.19 11.81 9.56
C CYS A 38 1.06 11.26 8.68
N LEU A 39 0.82 9.95 8.74
CA LEU A 39 -0.25 9.30 8.01
C LEU A 39 -1.65 9.57 8.60
N GLN A 40 -1.78 9.87 9.89
CA GLN A 40 -3.08 10.02 10.52
C GLN A 40 -3.59 11.47 10.48
N SER A 41 -2.70 12.42 10.74
CA SER A 41 -3.10 13.81 11.02
C SER A 41 -2.42 14.84 10.13
N HIS A 42 -1.40 14.45 9.36
CA HIS A 42 -0.54 15.38 8.63
C HIS A 42 -0.26 14.91 7.20
N LEU A 43 -1.29 14.41 6.52
CA LEU A 43 -1.19 14.00 5.12
C LEU A 43 -0.87 15.16 4.18
N ASP A 44 -1.31 16.36 4.53
CA ASP A 44 -1.03 17.63 3.85
C ASP A 44 0.46 17.99 3.83
N GLN A 45 1.23 17.54 4.82
CA GLN A 45 2.68 17.75 4.90
C GLN A 45 3.48 16.67 4.18
N LEU A 46 2.82 15.65 3.64
CA LEU A 46 3.47 14.61 2.84
C LEU A 46 3.46 14.99 1.36
N PRO A 47 4.51 14.65 0.60
CA PRO A 47 4.51 14.86 -0.84
C PRO A 47 3.44 13.99 -1.51
N ALA A 48 2.95 14.46 -2.66
CA ALA A 48 1.90 13.78 -3.43
C ALA A 48 2.24 12.32 -3.79
N GLU A 49 3.52 12.00 -3.91
CA GLU A 49 4.02 10.63 -4.11
C GLU A 49 3.69 9.72 -2.92
N CYS A 50 3.96 10.16 -1.68
CA CYS A 50 3.64 9.38 -0.48
C CYS A 50 2.13 9.19 -0.33
N ILE A 51 1.34 10.20 -0.72
CA ILE A 51 -0.12 10.12 -0.73
C ILE A 51 -0.59 9.07 -1.74
N HIS A 52 -0.02 9.03 -2.95
CA HIS A 52 -0.31 7.99 -3.94
C HIS A 52 0.05 6.59 -3.44
N LEU A 53 1.25 6.41 -2.86
CA LEU A 53 1.67 5.13 -2.29
C LEU A 53 0.76 4.67 -1.17
N ARG A 54 0.27 5.60 -0.34
CA ARG A 54 -0.76 5.31 0.68
C ARG A 54 -2.02 4.76 0.03
N TYR A 55 -2.57 5.44 -0.97
CA TYR A 55 -3.78 4.97 -1.65
C TYR A 55 -3.56 3.60 -2.30
N ALA A 56 -2.45 3.40 -3.00
CA ALA A 56 -2.09 2.12 -3.59
C ALA A 56 -1.96 1.01 -2.54
N PHE A 57 -1.38 1.29 -1.38
CA PHE A 57 -1.26 0.33 -0.29
C PHE A 57 -2.63 -0.05 0.31
N PHE A 58 -3.50 0.93 0.51
CA PHE A 58 -4.86 0.70 0.99
C PHE A 58 -5.69 -0.09 -0.02
N ASP A 59 -5.61 0.23 -1.30
CA ASP A 59 -6.36 -0.48 -2.33
C ASP A 59 -5.84 -1.91 -2.49
N CYS A 60 -4.51 -2.10 -2.48
CA CYS A 60 -3.91 -3.42 -2.49
C CYS A 60 -4.35 -4.25 -1.26
N LYS A 61 -4.33 -3.68 -0.05
CA LYS A 61 -4.81 -4.34 1.17
C LYS A 61 -6.29 -4.69 1.09
N ARG A 62 -7.11 -3.80 0.53
CA ARG A 62 -8.54 -4.02 0.33
C ARG A 62 -8.78 -5.15 -0.68
N GLY A 63 -8.05 -5.16 -1.78
CA GLY A 63 -8.08 -6.22 -2.78
C GLY A 63 -7.75 -7.59 -2.20
N LEU A 64 -6.81 -7.68 -1.25
CA LEU A 64 -6.51 -8.94 -0.56
C LEU A 64 -7.62 -9.47 0.33
N LEU A 65 -8.39 -8.58 0.95
CA LEU A 65 -9.59 -8.96 1.70
C LEU A 65 -10.71 -9.38 0.74
N ASP A 66 -10.83 -8.71 -0.40
CA ASP A 66 -11.89 -8.94 -1.39
C ASP A 66 -11.67 -10.21 -2.24
N MET A 67 -10.42 -10.53 -2.60
CA MET A 67 -10.07 -11.76 -3.32
C MET A 67 -10.42 -13.04 -2.54
N ARG A 68 -10.53 -12.97 -1.20
CA ARG A 68 -11.00 -14.10 -0.38
C ARG A 68 -12.50 -14.41 -0.54
N LYS A 69 -13.26 -13.61 -1.30
CA LYS A 69 -14.67 -13.90 -1.64
C LYS A 69 -14.91 -14.47 -3.05
N ARG A 70 -13.88 -14.67 -3.87
CA ARG A 70 -14.04 -15.29 -5.21
C ARG A 70 -13.97 -16.82 -5.23
N PHE A 71 -14.04 -17.49 -4.08
CA PHE A 71 -14.36 -18.91 -4.01
C PHE A 71 -15.87 -19.13 -4.10
N ARG A 72 -16.41 -19.09 -5.33
CA ARG A 72 -17.49 -19.97 -5.84
C ARG A 72 -17.94 -19.49 -7.22
N GLY A 73 -17.56 -20.27 -8.24
CA GLY A 73 -18.35 -20.46 -9.47
C GLY A 73 -18.26 -19.39 -10.55
N LEU A 74 -17.17 -19.39 -11.31
CA LEU A 74 -17.29 -19.27 -12.77
C LEU A 74 -16.51 -20.44 -13.35
N ASP A 75 -17.24 -21.52 -13.65
CA ASP A 75 -16.80 -22.54 -14.59
C ASP A 75 -17.02 -21.97 -16.00
N PRO A 76 -15.97 -21.76 -16.82
CA PRO A 76 -16.14 -21.38 -18.21
C PRO A 76 -16.24 -22.63 -19.11
N SER A 77 -17.04 -23.64 -18.74
CA SER A 77 -17.58 -24.59 -19.72
C SER A 77 -18.87 -24.02 -20.32
N GLN A 78 -18.81 -22.85 -20.97
CA GLN A 78 -19.83 -22.41 -21.95
C GLN A 78 -19.27 -21.36 -22.92
N SER A 79 -19.52 -21.61 -24.21
CA SER A 79 -19.31 -20.77 -25.42
C SER A 79 -17.85 -20.54 -25.86
N SER A 80 -17.25 -21.29 -26.77
CA SER A 80 -17.65 -21.52 -28.18
C SER A 80 -18.14 -20.25 -28.87
N THR A 81 -17.26 -19.44 -29.48
CA THR A 81 -17.59 -18.73 -30.73
C THR A 81 -16.33 -18.34 -31.51
N SER A 82 -16.20 -18.97 -32.69
CA SER A 82 -15.37 -18.67 -33.88
C SER A 82 -13.85 -18.78 -33.79
#